data_AF-A0A7C1C5N9-F1
#
_entry.id   AF-A0A7C1C5N9-F1
#
_cell.length_a   1.000
_cell.length_b   1.000
_cell.length_c   1.000
_cell.angle_alpha   90.00
_cell.angle_beta   90.00
_cell.angle_gamma   90.00
#
_symmetry.space_group_name_H-M   'P 1'
#
loop_
_entity.id
_entity.type
_entity.pdbx_description
1 polymer ?
#
loop_
_entity_poly.entity_id
_entity_poly.type
_entity_poly.pdbx_seq_one_letter_code
_entity_poly.pdbx_strand_id
1 'polypeptide(L)'
;LHDVLVVLGICWLLNVEISLLIVTALLTLAGYSLNDTVVIFDRIRENMQKHDKTDFYTIINNSINQVMSRSIITSMTTAFTLAALFFFGGSAIHGFSFALLIGIIVGTYSSIFIASPLLSLKSRQV
;
A
#
# COMPACT_ATOMS: atom_id res chain seq x y z
N LEU A 1 4.16 6.85 5.27
CA LEU A 1 4.69 6.80 6.66
C LEU A 1 3.92 5.78 7.50
N HIS A 2 2.58 5.85 7.51
CA HIS A 2 1.70 4.90 8.23
C HIS A 2 2.13 3.43 8.07
N ASP A 3 2.25 2.95 6.83
CA ASP A 3 2.48 1.52 6.56
C ASP A 3 3.82 1.02 7.12
N VAL A 4 4.88 1.84 7.03
CA VAL A 4 6.21 1.53 7.58
C VAL A 4 6.17 1.51 9.11
N LEU A 5 5.45 2.45 9.73
CA LEU A 5 5.30 2.50 11.19
C LEU A 5 4.50 1.31 11.73
N VAL A 6 3.45 0.89 11.03
CA VAL A 6 2.67 -0.29 11.41
C VAL A 6 3.53 -1.54 11.37
N VAL A 7 4.30 -1.75 10.31
CA VAL A 7 5.21 -2.91 10.21
C VAL A 7 6.30 -2.86 11.28
N LEU A 8 6.92 -1.70 11.51
CA LEU A 8 7.89 -1.53 12.60
C LEU A 8 7.28 -1.86 13.98
N GLY A 9 6.07 -1.39 14.25
CA GLY A 9 5.36 -1.68 15.49
C GLY A 9 5.05 -3.17 15.67
N ILE A 10 4.66 -3.86 14.59
CA ILE A 10 4.42 -5.31 14.61
C ILE A 10 5.72 -6.09 14.81
N CYS A 11 6.80 -5.69 14.14
CA CYS A 11 8.13 -6.29 14.35
C CYS A 11 8.59 -6.12 15.81
N TRP A 12 8.36 -4.95 16.40
CA TRP A 12 8.67 -4.69 17.81
C TRP A 12 7.84 -5.57 18.76
N LEU A 13 6.53 -5.67 18.54
CA LEU A 13 5.63 -6.50 19.35
C LEU A 13 6.00 -7.99 19.31
N LEU A 14 6.45 -8.47 18.15
CA LEU A 14 6.82 -9.87 17.93
C LEU A 14 8.29 -10.17 18.25
N ASN A 15 9.03 -9.21 18.84
CA ASN A 15 10.46 -9.32 19.15
C ASN A 15 11.30 -9.77 17.95
N VAL A 16 10.96 -9.28 16.75
CA VAL A 16 11.73 -9.57 15.54
C VAL A 16 13.00 -8.72 15.55
N GLU A 17 14.15 -9.37 15.38
CA GLU A 17 15.46 -8.71 15.36
C GLU A 17 15.59 -7.75 14.17
N ILE A 18 15.81 -6.46 14.43
CA ILE A 18 16.00 -5.43 13.40
C ILE A 18 17.40 -5.60 12.77
N SER A 19 17.48 -6.48 11.77
CA SER A 19 18.67 -6.67 10.94
C SER A 19 18.65 -5.76 9.71
N LEU A 20 19.77 -5.70 8.98
CA LEU A 20 19.87 -4.98 7.71
C LEU A 20 18.82 -5.45 6.69
N LEU A 21 18.45 -6.73 6.72
CA LEU A 21 17.39 -7.26 5.87
C LEU A 21 16.04 -6.63 6.22
N ILE A 22 15.71 -6.46 7.49
CA ILE A 22 14.46 -5.80 7.88
C ILE A 22 14.43 -4.33 7.47
N VAL A 23 15.54 -3.61 7.60
CA VAL A 23 15.64 -2.23 7.11
C VAL A 23 15.40 -2.18 5.60
N THR A 24 16.00 -3.11 4.85
CA THR A 24 15.76 -3.26 3.41
C THR A 24 14.29 -3.53 3.11
N ALA A 25 13.65 -4.46 3.84
CA ALA A 25 12.22 -4.75 3.71
C ALA A 25 11.35 -3.50 3.93
N LEU A 26 11.63 -2.72 4.98
CA LEU A 26 10.89 -1.50 5.28
C LEU A 26 11.03 -0.45 4.16
N LEU A 27 12.24 -0.30 3.60
CA LEU A 27 12.49 0.62 2.48
C LEU A 27 11.78 0.16 1.20
N THR A 28 11.82 -1.14 0.89
CA THR A 28 11.08 -1.73 -0.23
C THR A 28 9.58 -1.53 -0.07
N LEU A 29 9.03 -1.75 1.13
CA LEU A 29 7.63 -1.52 1.43
C LEU A 29 7.23 -0.05 1.24
N ALA A 30 8.07 0.88 1.70
CA ALA A 30 7.83 2.31 1.51
C ALA A 30 7.71 2.65 0.01
N GLY A 31 8.59 2.10 -0.83
CA GLY A 31 8.51 2.25 -2.29
C GLY A 31 7.22 1.68 -2.88
N TYR A 32 6.80 0.50 -2.44
CA TYR A 32 5.60 -0.18 -2.94
C TYR A 32 4.31 0.60 -2.62
N SER A 33 4.18 1.06 -1.37
CA SER A 33 3.04 1.88 -0.91
C SER A 33 2.98 3.24 -1.62
N LEU A 34 4.14 3.89 -1.77
CA LEU A 34 4.23 5.16 -2.51
C LEU A 34 3.83 4.99 -3.98
N ASN A 35 4.27 3.90 -4.63
CA ASN A 35 3.91 3.62 -6.02
C ASN A 35 2.39 3.51 -6.22
N ASP A 36 1.70 2.72 -5.38
CA ASP A 36 0.24 2.60 -5.47
C ASP A 36 -0.47 3.94 -5.24
N THR A 37 0.02 4.72 -4.28
CA THR A 37 -0.54 6.04 -3.96
C THR A 37 -0.40 7.03 -5.13
N VAL A 38 0.76 7.07 -5.80
CA VAL A 38 0.99 7.95 -6.96
C VAL A 38 0.07 7.58 -8.11
N VAL A 39 -0.11 6.29 -8.41
CA VAL A 39 -0.99 5.84 -9.49
C VAL A 39 -2.45 6.25 -9.23
N ILE A 40 -2.93 6.14 -7.99
CA ILE A 40 -4.28 6.59 -7.61
C ILE A 40 -4.41 8.10 -7.81
N PHE A 41 -3.44 8.89 -7.32
CA PHE A 41 -3.47 10.35 -7.43
C PHE A 41 -3.41 10.84 -8.88
N ASP A 42 -2.57 10.21 -9.70
CA ASP A 42 -2.51 10.52 -11.13
C ASP A 42 -3.85 10.23 -11.81
N ARG A 43 -4.52 9.12 -11.45
CA ARG A 43 -5.83 8.80 -12.01
C ARG A 43 -6.93 9.75 -11.56
N ILE A 44 -6.88 10.24 -10.32
CA ILE A 44 -7.78 11.29 -9.83
C ILE A 44 -7.58 12.56 -10.65
N ARG A 45 -6.33 12.98 -10.86
CA ARG A 45 -5.99 14.17 -11.65
C ARG A 45 -6.47 14.05 -13.10
N GLU A 46 -6.25 12.89 -13.73
CA GLU A 46 -6.67 12.63 -15.11
C GLU A 46 -8.21 12.67 -15.26
N ASN A 47 -8.95 12.04 -14.35
CA ASN A 47 -10.42 12.04 -14.41
C ASN A 47 -11.02 13.42 -14.08
N MET A 48 -10.35 14.21 -13.24
CA MET A 48 -10.73 15.59 -12.94
C MET A 48 -10.60 16.51 -14.16
N GLN A 49 -9.55 16.33 -14.98
CA GLN A 49 -9.39 17.09 -16.24
C GLN A 49 -10.40 16.69 -17.33
N LYS A 50 -10.94 15.46 -17.29
CA LYS A 50 -11.89 14.95 -18.30
C LYS A 50 -13.35 15.27 -17.98
N HIS A 51 -13.67 15.53 -16.70
CA HIS A 51 -15.06 15.72 -16.27
C HIS A 51 -15.22 16.99 -15.41
N ASP A 52 -15.22 18.15 -16.05
CA ASP A 52 -15.37 19.47 -15.39
C ASP A 52 -16.73 19.69 -14.66
N LYS A 53 -17.72 18.80 -14.85
CA LYS A 53 -19.10 18.97 -14.34
C LYS A 53 -19.60 17.87 -13.41
N THR A 54 -18.82 16.82 -13.17
CA THR A 54 -19.22 15.75 -12.23
C THR A 54 -18.78 16.07 -10.81
N ASP A 55 -19.59 15.63 -9.85
CA ASP A 55 -19.27 15.75 -8.43
C ASP A 55 -17.91 15.11 -8.09
N PHE A 56 -17.13 15.81 -7.28
CA PHE A 56 -15.74 15.44 -6.94
C PHE A 56 -15.66 14.05 -6.31
N TYR A 57 -16.67 13.67 -5.51
CA TYR A 57 -16.78 12.34 -4.92
C TYR A 57 -16.93 11.25 -5.98
N THR A 58 -17.71 11.52 -7.04
CA THR A 58 -17.92 10.57 -8.14
C THR A 58 -16.63 10.38 -8.92
N ILE A 59 -15.86 11.45 -9.13
CA ILE A 59 -14.56 11.38 -9.81
C ILE A 59 -13.59 10.50 -9.01
N ILE A 60 -13.47 10.70 -7.70
CA ILE A 60 -12.59 9.90 -6.83
C ILE A 60 -13.00 8.43 -6.85
N ASN A 61 -14.29 8.13 -6.64
CA ASN A 61 -14.77 6.75 -6.64
C ASN A 61 -14.51 6.05 -7.98
N ASN A 62 -14.70 6.75 -9.10
CA ASN A 62 -14.40 6.22 -10.42
C ASN A 62 -12.90 6.00 -10.64
N SER A 63 -12.06 6.93 -10.21
CA SER A 63 -10.60 6.79 -10.30
C SER A 63 -10.08 5.61 -9.50
N ILE A 64 -10.58 5.42 -8.28
CA ILE A 64 -10.18 4.31 -7.41
C ILE A 64 -10.60 2.98 -8.03
N ASN A 65 -11.85 2.84 -8.48
CA ASN A 65 -12.31 1.61 -9.14
C ASN A 65 -11.52 1.27 -10.41
N GLN A 66 -11.04 2.26 -11.16
CA GLN A 66 -10.25 2.04 -12.38
C GLN A 66 -8.85 1.49 -12.09
N VAL A 67 -8.22 1.86 -10.97
CA VAL A 67 -6.87 1.42 -10.61
C VAL A 67 -6.85 0.25 -9.62
N MET A 68 -7.95 0.02 -8.92
CA MET A 68 -8.09 -1.04 -7.91
C MET A 68 -7.71 -2.41 -8.46
N SER A 69 -8.20 -2.79 -9.65
CA SER A 69 -7.87 -4.09 -10.26
C SER A 69 -6.37 -4.25 -10.47
N ARG A 70 -5.67 -3.19 -10.88
CA ARG A 70 -4.21 -3.22 -11.06
C ARG A 70 -3.51 -3.41 -9.72
N SER A 71 -3.80 -2.57 -8.73
CA SER A 71 -3.13 -2.61 -7.41
C SER A 71 -3.40 -3.92 -6.66
N ILE A 72 -4.60 -4.49 -6.79
CA ILE A 72 -4.91 -5.81 -6.22
C ILE A 72 -4.07 -6.90 -6.89
N ILE A 73 -3.97 -6.90 -8.22
CA ILE A 73 -3.20 -7.93 -8.93
C ILE A 73 -1.71 -7.84 -8.59
N THR A 74 -1.13 -6.64 -8.57
CA THR A 74 0.29 -6.45 -8.24
C THR A 74 0.59 -6.83 -6.79
N SER A 75 -0.23 -6.39 -5.84
CA SER A 75 -0.06 -6.75 -4.43
C SER A 75 -0.23 -8.25 -4.20
N MET A 76 -1.25 -8.89 -4.77
CA MET A 76 -1.47 -10.34 -4.66
C MET A 76 -0.31 -11.14 -5.25
N THR A 77 0.12 -10.83 -6.47
CA THR A 77 1.26 -11.54 -7.10
C THR A 77 2.53 -11.43 -6.24
N THR A 78 2.80 -10.25 -5.70
CA THR A 78 3.94 -10.05 -4.80
C THR A 78 3.77 -10.80 -3.48
N ALA A 79 2.56 -10.80 -2.90
CA ALA A 79 2.24 -11.56 -1.70
C ALA A 79 2.42 -13.07 -1.91
N PHE A 80 2.05 -13.62 -3.07
CA PHE A 80 2.31 -15.02 -3.41
C PHE A 80 3.79 -15.34 -3.45
N THR A 81 4.61 -14.49 -4.09
CA THR A 81 6.07 -14.66 -4.10
C THR A 81 6.66 -14.61 -2.69
N LEU A 82 6.22 -13.65 -1.87
CA LEU A 82 6.68 -13.53 -0.48
C LEU A 82 6.22 -14.68 0.40
N ALA A 83 5.01 -15.21 0.18
CA ALA A 83 4.52 -16.39 0.89
C ALA A 83 5.39 -17.61 0.58
N ALA A 84 5.74 -17.83 -0.69
CA ALA A 84 6.68 -18.88 -1.06
C ALA A 84 8.05 -18.65 -0.38
N LEU A 85 8.54 -17.41 -0.36
CA LEU A 85 9.79 -17.07 0.30
C LEU A 85 9.75 -17.28 1.83
N PHE A 86 8.60 -17.03 2.45
CA PHE A 86 8.40 -17.22 3.89
C PHE A 86 8.41 -18.71 4.26
N PHE A 87 7.71 -19.55 3.49
CA PHE A 87 7.63 -20.99 3.78
C PHE A 87 8.88 -21.77 3.32
N PHE A 88 9.52 -21.38 2.21
CA PHE A 88 10.62 -22.14 1.60
C PHE A 88 11.99 -21.46 1.68
N GLY A 89 12.08 -20.19 2.10
CA GLY A 89 13.32 -19.39 2.05
C GLY A 89 14.34 -19.64 3.15
N GLY A 90 13.98 -20.37 4.21
CA GLY A 90 14.86 -20.65 5.35
C GLY A 90 15.00 -19.49 6.34
N SER A 91 15.77 -19.71 7.41
CA SER A 91 15.82 -18.80 8.58
C SER A 91 16.40 -17.41 8.28
N ALA A 92 17.32 -17.30 7.33
CA ALA A 92 18.00 -16.04 7.02
C ALA A 92 17.07 -14.96 6.45
N ILE A 93 16.07 -15.35 5.65
CA ILE A 93 15.13 -14.43 4.97
C ILE A 93 13.70 -14.55 5.51
N HIS A 94 13.49 -15.35 6.56
CA HIS A 94 12.19 -15.51 7.19
C HIS A 94 11.68 -14.20 7.79
N GLY A 95 12.50 -13.49 8.56
CA GLY A 95 12.13 -12.17 9.12
C GLY A 95 11.88 -11.11 8.04
N PHE A 96 12.66 -11.16 6.95
CA PHE A 96 12.51 -10.28 5.79
C PHE A 96 11.17 -10.50 5.07
N SER A 97 10.90 -11.73 4.68
CA SER A 97 9.67 -12.11 3.97
C SER A 97 8.44 -11.88 4.84
N PHE A 98 8.52 -12.15 6.14
CA PHE A 98 7.46 -11.85 7.10
C PHE A 98 7.13 -10.35 7.16
N ALA A 99 8.15 -9.49 7.33
CA ALA A 99 7.96 -8.04 7.40
C ALA A 99 7.33 -7.48 6.11
N LEU A 100 7.79 -7.94 4.95
CA LEU A 100 7.21 -7.53 3.67
C LEU A 100 5.79 -8.07 3.46
N LEU A 101 5.50 -9.29 3.88
CA LEU A 101 4.18 -9.90 3.71
C LEU A 101 3.12 -9.12 4.52
N ILE A 102 3.42 -8.80 5.77
CA ILE A 102 2.55 -7.93 6.60
C ILE A 102 2.47 -6.53 5.98
N GLY A 103 3.60 -6.00 5.51
CA GLY A 103 3.65 -4.71 4.86
C GLY A 103 2.74 -4.59 3.65
N ILE A 104 2.72 -5.57 2.76
CA ILE A 104 1.85 -5.56 1.59
C ILE A 104 0.38 -5.61 2.01
N ILE A 105 0.02 -6.45 2.97
CA ILE A 105 -1.36 -6.53 3.45
C ILE A 105 -1.84 -5.17 3.99
N VAL A 106 -1.02 -4.54 4.84
CA VAL A 106 -1.33 -3.22 5.42
C VAL A 106 -1.32 -2.12 4.36
N GLY A 107 -0.33 -2.12 3.46
CA GLY A 107 -0.14 -1.10 2.43
C GLY A 107 -1.22 -1.13 1.34
N THR A 108 -1.67 -2.33 0.94
CA THR A 108 -2.79 -2.49 0.01
C THR A 108 -4.09 -2.03 0.65
N TYR A 109 -4.33 -2.35 1.92
CA TYR A 109 -5.49 -1.83 2.65
C TYR A 109 -5.44 -0.30 2.77
N SER A 110 -4.30 0.25 3.16
CA SER A 110 -4.06 1.69 3.31
C SER A 110 -4.32 2.45 2.01
N SER A 111 -3.73 2.01 0.90
CA SER A 111 -3.85 2.68 -0.39
C SER A 111 -5.28 2.67 -0.94
N ILE A 112 -6.04 1.58 -0.72
CA ILE A 112 -7.41 1.43 -1.25
C ILE A 112 -8.45 2.10 -0.34
N PHE A 113 -8.34 1.92 0.98
CA PHE A 113 -9.39 2.32 1.93
C PHE A 113 -9.12 3.63 2.67
N ILE A 114 -7.87 4.12 2.74
CA ILE A 114 -7.54 5.40 3.42
C ILE A 114 -7.50 6.57 2.42
N ALA A 115 -7.32 6.31 1.12
CA ALA A 115 -7.40 7.35 0.08
C ALA A 115 -8.82 7.91 -0.11
N SER A 116 -9.86 7.06 -0.05
CA SER A 116 -11.27 7.46 -0.22
C SER A 116 -11.79 8.44 0.87
N PRO A 117 -11.51 8.24 2.18
CA PRO A 117 -12.04 9.10 3.24
C PRO A 117 -11.25 10.40 3.43
N LEU A 118 -9.93 10.42 3.20
CA LEU A 118 -9.11 11.62 3.41
C LEU A 118 -9.46 12.76 2.44
N LEU A 119 -9.84 12.42 1.20
CA LEU A 119 -10.32 13.41 0.24
C LEU A 119 -11.77 13.85 0.55
N SER A 120 -12.61 12.96 1.11
CA SER A 120 -13.98 13.29 1.51
C SER A 120 -14.07 14.37 2.59
N LEU A 121 -13.04 14.46 3.44
CA LEU A 121 -12.98 15.43 4.53
C LEU A 121 -12.50 16.81 4.05
N LYS A 122 -11.62 16.84 3.04
CA LYS A 122 -11.08 18.09 2.50
C LYS A 122 -12.08 18.87 1.64
N SER A 123 -13.06 18.22 1.01
CA SER A 123 -14.16 18.89 0.30
C SER A 123 -15.28 19.38 1.23
N ARG A 124 -15.17 19.17 2.55
CA ARG A 124 -16.11 19.72 3.54
C ARG A 124 -15.64 21.04 4.16
N GLN A 125 -14.47 21.54 3.74
CA GLN A 125 -13.84 22.77 4.25
C GLN A 125 -13.60 23.85 3.17
N VAL A 126 -14.11 23.68 1.94
CA VAL A 126 -14.08 24.71 0.89
C VAL A 126 -15.49 24.99 0.40
#